data_AF-A0ABD2NFI1-F1
#
_entry.id   AF-A0ABD2NFI1-F1
#
_cell.length_a   1.000
_cell.length_b   1.000
_cell.length_c   1.000
_cell.angle_alpha   90.00
_cell.angle_beta   90.00
_cell.angle_gamma   90.00
#
_symmetry.space_group_name_H-M   'P 1'
#
loop_
_entity.id
_entity.type
_entity.pdbx_description
1 polymer ?
#
loop_
_entity_poly.entity_id
_entity_poly.type
_entity_poly.pdbx_seq_one_letter_code
_entity_poly.pdbx_strand_id
1 'polypeptide(L)'
;MGSPLDEGDRLVIAHSDCWNNNFMFKYQDEDEITPSKMSFLDFQISMMDSPVKDLAQNIYATCDKSCLDHFDLLLETYYKSLSSSIRSLGSNPDELFTYEQLKQHWQKYSLAGLLSSLTIIKVELLEKDDAPDMVKMAEEGKSIEEYFDLTVRNEEEYNRRILDVFIHYGDNFL
;
A
#
# COMPACT_ATOMS: atom_id res chain seq x y z
N MET A 1 15.27 -3.92 9.36
CA MET A 1 16.39 -3.20 8.72
C MET A 1 16.07 -3.05 7.24
N GLY A 2 15.74 -1.85 6.77
CA GLY A 2 15.56 -1.61 5.33
C GLY A 2 16.88 -1.78 4.59
N SER A 3 16.84 -2.27 3.35
CA SER A 3 18.00 -2.18 2.46
C SER A 3 18.49 -0.72 2.41
N PRO A 4 19.81 -0.46 2.29
CA PRO A 4 20.28 0.90 2.11
C PRO A 4 19.58 1.49 0.87
N LEU A 5 18.72 2.48 1.08
CA LEU A 5 18.18 3.29 0.00
C LEU A 5 19.35 4.14 -0.50
N ASP A 6 19.67 4.04 -1.79
CA ASP A 6 20.75 4.84 -2.36
C ASP A 6 20.33 6.32 -2.33
N GLU A 7 21.20 7.22 -1.84
CA GLU A 7 20.95 8.67 -1.77
C GLU A 7 20.57 9.32 -3.13
N GLY A 8 20.71 8.58 -4.24
CA GLY A 8 20.30 8.97 -5.59
C GLY A 8 18.85 8.64 -5.98
N ASP A 9 18.12 7.83 -5.20
CA ASP A 9 16.83 7.25 -5.61
C ASP A 9 15.62 8.19 -5.41
N ARG A 10 15.78 9.51 -5.58
CA ARG A 10 14.66 10.49 -5.60
C ARG A 10 13.57 10.20 -4.54
N LEU A 11 13.99 10.07 -3.29
CA LEU A 11 13.13 9.66 -2.19
C LEU A 11 12.03 10.68 -1.90
N VAL A 12 10.89 10.20 -1.40
CA VAL A 12 9.76 11.01 -0.95
C VAL A 12 9.46 10.71 0.52
N ILE A 13 8.68 11.58 1.17
CA ILE A 13 8.06 11.23 2.44
C ILE A 13 6.94 10.23 2.13
N ALA A 14 7.20 8.96 2.41
CA ALA A 14 6.22 7.88 2.28
C ALA A 14 5.39 7.77 3.57
N HIS A 15 4.09 7.51 3.41
CA HIS A 15 3.18 7.24 4.51
C HIS A 15 3.63 6.03 5.33
N SER A 16 4.11 4.99 4.64
CA SER A 16 4.58 3.69 5.17
C SER A 16 3.51 2.81 5.84
N ASP A 17 2.27 3.29 5.85
CA ASP A 17 1.06 2.59 6.33
C ASP A 17 -0.12 2.90 5.40
N CYS A 18 0.10 2.78 4.09
CA CYS A 18 -0.78 3.29 3.04
C CYS A 18 -1.84 2.25 2.60
N TRP A 19 -2.65 1.74 3.53
CA TRP A 19 -3.78 0.85 3.25
C TRP A 19 -5.12 1.58 3.41
N ASN A 20 -6.19 1.01 2.87
CA ASN A 20 -7.52 1.65 2.76
C ASN A 20 -8.09 2.14 4.10
N ASN A 21 -7.79 1.48 5.22
CA ASN A 21 -8.28 1.88 6.54
C ASN A 21 -7.73 3.25 6.99
N ASN A 22 -6.58 3.68 6.45
CA ASN A 22 -6.01 4.99 6.73
C ASN A 22 -6.51 6.07 5.76
N PHE A 23 -7.50 5.76 4.90
CA PHE A 23 -8.09 6.70 3.95
C PHE A 23 -9.49 7.09 4.42
N MET A 24 -9.66 8.35 4.81
CA MET A 24 -10.97 8.91 5.13
C MET A 24 -11.63 9.48 3.87
N PHE A 25 -12.80 8.95 3.53
CA PHE A 25 -13.58 9.40 2.38
C PHE A 25 -14.76 10.29 2.81
N LYS A 26 -14.99 11.39 2.07
CA LYS A 26 -16.16 12.24 2.23
C LYS A 26 -17.14 12.03 1.08
N TYR A 27 -18.33 11.55 1.40
CA TYR A 27 -19.45 11.40 0.48
C TYR A 27 -20.35 12.65 0.52
N GLN A 28 -21.11 12.91 -0.55
CA GLN A 28 -22.06 14.03 -0.61
C GLN A 28 -23.48 13.47 -0.51
N ASP A 29 -24.28 14.01 0.40
CA ASP A 29 -25.69 13.67 0.62
C ASP A 29 -25.99 12.16 0.45
N GLU A 30 -26.80 11.78 -0.55
CA GLU A 30 -27.27 10.42 -0.80
C GLU A 30 -26.31 9.55 -1.64
N ASP A 31 -25.19 10.09 -2.16
CA ASP A 31 -24.22 9.32 -2.96
C ASP A 31 -23.23 8.60 -2.04
N GLU A 32 -23.54 7.36 -1.68
CA GLU A 32 -22.68 6.48 -0.88
C GLU A 32 -21.61 5.75 -1.72
N ILE A 33 -21.56 5.96 -3.04
CA ILE A 33 -20.67 5.22 -3.95
C ILE A 33 -19.45 6.07 -4.30
N THR A 34 -19.66 7.34 -4.66
CA THR A 34 -18.58 8.20 -5.19
C THR A 34 -18.09 9.19 -4.14
N PRO A 35 -16.87 9.04 -3.61
CA PRO A 35 -16.34 10.00 -2.66
C PRO A 35 -16.00 11.33 -3.34
N SER A 36 -16.41 12.43 -2.73
CA SER A 36 -16.12 13.80 -3.18
C SER A 36 -14.77 14.33 -2.72
N LYS A 37 -14.24 13.81 -1.60
CA LYS A 37 -12.90 14.13 -1.06
C LYS A 37 -12.33 12.91 -0.36
N MET A 38 -11.01 12.91 -0.23
CA MET A 38 -10.26 11.92 0.54
C MET A 38 -9.22 12.63 1.41
N SER A 39 -8.86 12.06 2.55
CA SER A 39 -7.72 12.48 3.37
C SER A 39 -7.04 11.26 3.98
N PHE A 40 -5.72 11.27 4.01
CA PHE A 40 -4.92 10.25 4.72
C PHE A 40 -4.93 10.52 6.22
N LEU A 41 -4.84 9.47 7.02
CA LEU A 41 -4.76 9.46 8.48
C LEU A 41 -3.50 8.69 8.93
N ASP A 42 -3.11 8.82 10.20
CA ASP A 42 -2.12 7.93 10.85
C ASP A 42 -0.70 7.91 10.23
N PHE A 43 -0.06 9.08 10.25
CA PHE A 43 1.33 9.29 9.79
C PHE A 43 2.42 8.84 10.80
N GLN A 44 2.09 7.96 11.74
CA GLN A 44 2.94 7.62 12.90
C GLN A 44 4.24 6.90 12.54
N ILE A 45 4.30 6.27 11.36
CA ILE A 45 5.48 5.57 10.85
C ILE A 45 6.00 6.14 9.52
N SER A 46 5.58 7.34 9.14
CA SER A 46 6.03 7.96 7.89
C SER A 46 7.53 8.20 7.88
N MET A 47 8.16 7.89 6.75
CA MET A 47 9.61 7.95 6.59
C MET A 47 10.02 8.23 5.14
N MET A 48 11.28 8.63 4.93
CA MET A 48 11.83 8.82 3.59
C MET A 48 12.03 7.47 2.90
N ASP A 49 11.32 7.25 1.80
CA ASP A 49 11.41 6.01 1.01
C ASP A 49 11.06 6.27 -0.46
N SER A 50 11.13 5.22 -1.29
CA SER A 50 10.62 5.24 -2.65
C SER A 50 9.09 5.40 -2.65
N PRO A 51 8.50 6.20 -3.57
CA PRO A 51 7.04 6.32 -3.70
C PRO A 51 6.35 4.97 -3.96
N VAL A 52 7.08 3.99 -4.49
CA VAL A 52 6.59 2.63 -4.74
C VAL A 52 6.23 1.89 -3.46
N LYS A 53 6.83 2.22 -2.31
CA LYS A 53 6.51 1.50 -1.07
C LYS A 53 5.05 1.66 -0.68
N ASP A 54 4.56 2.89 -0.66
CA ASP A 54 3.14 3.17 -0.41
C ASP A 54 2.27 2.59 -1.51
N LEU A 55 2.66 2.75 -2.78
CA LEU A 55 1.86 2.29 -3.91
C LEU A 55 1.73 0.76 -3.96
N ALA A 56 2.82 0.03 -3.75
CA ALA A 56 2.84 -1.43 -3.74
C ALA A 56 2.12 -1.98 -2.51
N GLN A 57 2.31 -1.37 -1.34
CA GLN A 57 1.56 -1.74 -0.14
C GLN A 57 0.06 -1.55 -0.37
N ASN A 58 -0.37 -0.40 -0.92
CA ASN A 58 -1.78 -0.13 -1.19
C ASN A 58 -2.39 -1.12 -2.20
N ILE A 59 -1.75 -1.26 -3.37
CA ILE A 59 -2.25 -2.12 -4.46
C ILE A 59 -2.33 -3.57 -3.98
N TYR A 60 -1.26 -4.12 -3.40
CA TYR A 60 -1.27 -5.53 -3.00
C TYR A 60 -2.07 -5.80 -1.73
N ALA A 61 -2.29 -4.81 -0.86
CA ALA A 61 -3.18 -4.98 0.27
C ALA A 61 -4.65 -4.94 -0.14
N THR A 62 -5.03 -4.07 -1.08
CA THR A 62 -6.45 -3.72 -1.28
C THR A 62 -7.07 -4.20 -2.59
N CYS A 63 -6.28 -4.44 -3.64
CA CYS A 63 -6.81 -4.88 -4.92
C CYS A 63 -7.11 -6.38 -4.97
N ASP A 64 -8.24 -6.71 -5.58
CA ASP A 64 -8.55 -8.07 -6.01
C ASP A 64 -7.98 -8.34 -7.41
N LYS A 65 -8.17 -9.58 -7.89
CA LYS A 65 -7.75 -9.97 -9.23
C LYS A 65 -8.26 -9.03 -10.32
N SER A 66 -9.50 -8.55 -10.24
CA SER A 66 -10.08 -7.69 -11.28
C SER A 66 -9.42 -6.30 -11.33
N CYS A 67 -9.04 -5.76 -10.17
CA CYS A 67 -8.22 -4.56 -10.08
C CYS A 67 -6.81 -4.82 -10.63
N LEU A 68 -6.17 -5.94 -10.28
CA LEU A 68 -4.82 -6.31 -10.73
C LEU A 68 -4.75 -6.59 -12.24
N ASP A 69 -5.81 -7.08 -12.86
CA ASP A 69 -5.90 -7.21 -14.32
C ASP A 69 -5.76 -5.83 -15.03
N HIS A 70 -5.90 -4.71 -14.29
CA HIS A 70 -5.71 -3.34 -14.75
C HIS A 70 -4.48 -2.65 -14.13
N PHE A 71 -3.49 -3.43 -13.67
CA PHE A 71 -2.32 -2.93 -12.95
C PHE A 71 -1.58 -1.77 -13.65
N ASP A 72 -1.36 -1.87 -14.96
CA ASP A 72 -0.69 -0.81 -15.74
C ASP A 72 -1.47 0.51 -15.70
N LEU A 73 -2.80 0.45 -15.70
CA LEU A 73 -3.65 1.64 -15.59
C LEU A 73 -3.50 2.29 -14.21
N LEU A 74 -3.31 1.50 -13.14
CA LEU A 74 -3.07 2.03 -11.79
C LEU A 74 -1.73 2.78 -11.73
N LEU A 75 -0.66 2.19 -12.26
CA LEU A 75 0.65 2.83 -12.33
C LEU A 75 0.62 4.11 -13.16
N GLU A 76 -0.03 4.09 -14.32
CA GLU A 76 -0.19 5.26 -15.17
C GLU A 76 -0.98 6.36 -14.47
N THR A 77 -2.06 6.00 -13.77
CA THR A 77 -2.93 6.96 -13.07
C THR A 77 -2.17 7.64 -11.92
N TYR A 78 -1.39 6.86 -11.16
CA TYR A 78 -0.50 7.39 -10.14
C TYR A 78 0.52 8.35 -10.75
N TYR A 79 1.22 7.92 -11.82
CA TYR A 79 2.25 8.74 -12.45
C TYR A 79 1.70 10.04 -13.08
N LYS A 80 0.51 9.99 -13.68
CA LYS A 80 -0.17 11.19 -14.20
C LYS A 80 -0.45 12.20 -13.08
N SER A 81 -0.91 11.72 -11.92
CA SER A 81 -1.20 12.55 -10.75
C SER A 81 0.08 13.13 -10.13
N LEU A 82 1.12 12.31 -9.98
CA LEU A 82 2.44 12.73 -9.53
C LEU A 82 3.03 13.79 -10.48
N SER A 83 2.99 13.53 -11.78
CA SER A 83 3.49 14.44 -12.82
C SER A 83 2.78 15.79 -12.79
N SER A 84 1.45 15.79 -12.64
CA SER A 84 0.67 17.02 -12.50
C SER A 84 1.09 17.82 -11.26
N SER A 85 1.28 17.12 -10.14
CA SER A 85 1.75 17.72 -8.88
C SER A 85 3.15 18.33 -9.02
N ILE A 86 4.10 17.60 -9.62
CA ILE A 86 5.46 18.08 -9.89
C ILE A 86 5.44 19.35 -10.78
N ARG A 87 4.63 19.35 -11.85
CA ARG A 87 4.47 20.53 -12.73
C ARG A 87 3.88 21.71 -11.97
N SER A 88 2.88 21.48 -11.13
CA SER A 88 2.23 22.55 -10.33
C SER A 88 3.19 23.21 -9.33
N LEU A 89 4.19 22.46 -8.85
CA LEU A 89 5.25 22.92 -7.96
C LEU A 89 6.45 23.53 -8.71
N GLY A 90 6.39 23.63 -10.05
CA GLY A 90 7.38 24.32 -10.88
C GLY A 90 8.55 23.46 -11.37
N SER A 91 8.44 22.14 -11.33
CA SER A 91 9.48 21.20 -11.81
C SER A 91 9.02 20.41 -13.04
N ASN A 92 9.99 19.84 -13.78
CA ASN A 92 9.71 18.95 -14.91
C ASN A 92 9.72 17.48 -14.44
N PRO A 93 8.58 16.74 -14.48
CA PRO A 93 8.54 15.33 -14.09
C PRO A 93 9.44 14.46 -14.97
N ASP A 94 9.62 14.82 -16.24
CA ASP A 94 10.44 14.06 -17.20
C ASP A 94 11.96 14.16 -16.90
N GLU A 95 12.36 15.03 -15.98
CA GLU A 95 13.73 15.18 -15.48
C GLU A 95 13.87 14.80 -13.99
N LEU A 96 12.83 15.10 -13.20
CA LEU A 96 12.84 14.86 -11.77
C LEU A 96 12.63 13.37 -11.44
N PHE A 97 11.56 12.79 -11.96
CA PHE A 97 11.18 11.39 -11.70
C PHE A 97 10.27 10.89 -12.82
N THR A 98 10.86 10.13 -13.75
CA THR A 98 10.20 9.64 -14.96
C THR A 98 9.32 8.42 -14.70
N TYR A 99 8.41 8.11 -15.64
CA TYR A 99 7.62 6.88 -15.57
C TYR A 99 8.50 5.62 -15.62
N GLU A 100 9.61 5.68 -16.36
CA GLU A 100 10.58 4.59 -16.40
C GLU A 100 11.23 4.38 -15.03
N GLN A 101 11.60 5.47 -14.34
CA GLN A 101 12.10 5.38 -12.96
C GLN A 101 11.05 4.82 -12.00
N LEU A 102 9.76 5.17 -12.16
CA LEU A 102 8.68 4.55 -11.37
C LEU A 102 8.66 3.02 -11.55
N LYS A 103 8.76 2.53 -12.79
CA LYS A 103 8.81 1.08 -13.07
C LYS A 103 10.09 0.41 -12.54
N GLN A 104 11.23 1.07 -12.64
CA GLN A 104 12.49 0.58 -12.06
C GLN A 104 12.39 0.49 -10.53
N HIS A 105 11.82 1.52 -9.89
CA HIS A 105 11.51 1.50 -8.47
C HIS A 105 10.52 0.39 -8.13
N TRP A 106 9.53 0.13 -8.99
CA TRP A 106 8.59 -0.96 -8.80
C TRP A 106 9.34 -2.28 -8.69
N GLN A 107 10.17 -2.60 -9.67
CA GLN A 107 10.98 -3.83 -9.66
C GLN A 107 11.90 -3.94 -8.45
N LYS A 108 12.50 -2.82 -7.99
CA LYS A 108 13.45 -2.82 -6.86
C LYS A 108 12.75 -2.91 -5.49
N TYR A 109 11.58 -2.29 -5.33
CA TYR A 109 11.01 -2.00 -4.01
C TYR A 109 9.62 -2.60 -3.74
N SER A 110 8.90 -3.07 -4.76
CA SER A 110 7.51 -3.56 -4.61
C SER A 110 7.38 -4.86 -3.83
N LEU A 111 8.44 -5.68 -3.76
CA LEU A 111 8.44 -6.92 -2.95
C LEU A 111 8.08 -6.66 -1.48
N ALA A 112 8.53 -5.52 -0.92
CA ALA A 112 8.18 -5.16 0.45
C ALA A 112 6.67 -4.91 0.61
N GLY A 113 6.02 -4.32 -0.39
CA GLY A 113 4.57 -4.15 -0.43
C GLY A 113 3.83 -5.49 -0.53
N LEU A 114 4.30 -6.40 -1.39
CA LEU A 114 3.76 -7.76 -1.50
C LEU A 114 3.87 -8.52 -0.17
N LEU A 115 5.02 -8.47 0.50
CA LEU A 115 5.19 -9.16 1.78
C LEU A 115 4.34 -8.54 2.90
N SER A 116 4.11 -7.22 2.84
CA SER A 116 3.24 -6.54 3.81
C SER A 116 1.78 -6.96 3.66
N SER A 117 1.32 -7.34 2.45
CA SER A 117 -0.07 -7.75 2.22
C SER A 117 -0.46 -9.02 2.98
N LEU A 118 0.49 -9.93 3.26
CA LEU A 118 0.28 -11.09 4.12
C LEU A 118 -0.29 -10.70 5.49
N THR A 119 0.20 -9.59 6.05
CA THR A 119 -0.24 -9.12 7.37
C THR A 119 -1.48 -8.26 7.23
N ILE A 120 -1.50 -7.33 6.26
CA ILE A 120 -2.60 -6.37 6.11
C ILE A 120 -3.90 -7.09 5.77
N ILE A 121 -3.89 -8.01 4.81
CA ILE A 121 -5.10 -8.76 4.41
C ILE A 121 -5.60 -9.61 5.58
N LYS A 122 -4.68 -10.19 6.38
CA LYS A 122 -5.05 -10.92 7.60
C LYS A 122 -5.77 -9.98 8.58
N VAL A 123 -5.23 -8.79 8.84
CA VAL A 123 -5.84 -7.80 9.74
C VAL A 123 -7.19 -7.29 9.22
N GLU A 124 -7.32 -7.05 7.91
CA GLU A 124 -8.59 -6.63 7.28
C GLU A 124 -9.71 -7.67 7.45
N LEU A 125 -9.35 -8.95 7.44
CA LEU A 125 -10.30 -10.07 7.55
C LEU A 125 -10.57 -10.50 9.00
N LEU A 126 -9.94 -9.87 9.99
CA LEU A 126 -10.24 -10.14 11.40
C LEU A 126 -11.65 -9.63 11.75
N GLU A 127 -12.43 -10.49 12.38
CA GLU A 127 -13.68 -10.05 13.00
C GLU A 127 -13.36 -9.26 14.27
N LYS A 128 -14.21 -8.28 14.59
CA LYS A 128 -14.00 -7.40 15.77
C LYS A 128 -13.85 -8.17 17.08
N ASP A 129 -14.53 -9.31 17.21
CA ASP A 129 -14.49 -10.15 18.40
C ASP A 129 -13.17 -10.92 18.53
N ASP A 130 -12.44 -11.10 17.43
CA ASP A 130 -11.13 -11.77 17.39
C ASP A 130 -9.96 -10.78 17.29
N ALA A 131 -10.26 -9.49 17.04
CA ALA A 131 -9.26 -8.45 16.94
C ALA A 131 -8.59 -8.27 18.32
N PRO A 132 -7.26 -8.40 18.42
CA PRO A 132 -6.59 -8.21 19.69
C PRO A 132 -6.69 -6.74 20.13
N ASP A 133 -6.76 -6.55 21.44
CA ASP A 133 -6.65 -5.21 22.02
C ASP A 133 -5.20 -4.73 21.88
N MET A 134 -4.97 -3.91 20.85
CA MET A 134 -3.67 -3.34 20.50
C MET A 134 -3.03 -2.59 21.66
N VAL A 135 -3.85 -1.89 22.47
CA VAL A 135 -3.37 -1.10 23.61
C VAL A 135 -2.89 -2.05 24.70
N LYS A 136 -3.69 -3.06 25.01
CA LYS A 136 -3.33 -4.08 25.98
C LYS A 136 -2.09 -4.88 25.56
N MET A 137 -1.96 -5.21 24.27
CA MET A 137 -0.76 -5.89 23.77
C MET A 137 0.49 -5.03 23.92
N ALA A 138 0.40 -3.75 23.59
CA ALA A 138 1.51 -2.81 23.75
C ALA A 138 1.89 -2.64 25.24
N GLU A 139 0.91 -2.56 26.14
CA GLU A 139 1.12 -2.52 27.60
C GLU A 139 1.77 -3.82 28.13
N GLU A 140 1.39 -4.97 27.57
CA GLU A 140 1.96 -6.28 27.91
C GLU A 140 3.34 -6.52 27.27
N GLY A 141 3.83 -5.59 26.44
CA GLY A 141 5.12 -5.69 25.74
C GLY A 141 5.15 -6.78 24.66
N LYS A 142 3.98 -7.18 24.15
CA LYS A 142 3.84 -8.19 23.11
C LYS A 142 4.36 -7.67 21.77
N SER A 143 5.04 -8.54 21.03
CA SER A 143 5.65 -8.15 19.75
C SER A 143 4.62 -8.13 18.63
N ILE A 144 4.94 -7.39 17.56
CA ILE A 144 4.16 -7.42 16.32
C ILE A 144 4.15 -8.84 15.69
N GLU A 145 5.05 -9.72 16.12
CA GLU A 145 5.10 -11.08 15.57
C GLU A 145 3.84 -11.88 15.94
N GLU A 146 3.20 -11.55 17.07
CA GLU A 146 1.95 -12.17 17.51
C GLU A 146 0.78 -11.87 16.56
N TYR A 147 0.85 -10.83 15.69
CA TYR A 147 -0.14 -10.63 14.62
C TYR A 147 -0.07 -11.72 13.56
N PHE A 148 1.11 -12.30 13.30
CA PHE A 148 1.24 -13.37 12.32
C PHE A 148 0.57 -14.66 12.79
N ASP A 149 0.45 -14.86 14.10
CA ASP A 149 -0.18 -16.04 14.71
C ASP A 149 -1.71 -15.93 14.79
N LEU A 150 -2.29 -14.76 14.51
CA LEU A 150 -3.74 -14.59 14.53
C LEU A 150 -4.40 -15.49 13.48
N THR A 151 -5.44 -16.23 13.90
CA THR A 151 -6.22 -17.08 13.00
C THR A 151 -7.35 -16.25 12.38
N VAL A 152 -7.49 -16.32 11.07
CA VAL A 152 -8.58 -15.67 10.33
C VAL A 152 -9.68 -16.68 10.15
N ARG A 153 -10.92 -16.37 10.56
CA ARG A 153 -12.05 -17.30 10.39
C ARG A 153 -12.30 -17.66 8.92
N ASN A 154 -12.13 -16.69 8.03
CA ASN A 154 -12.28 -16.86 6.59
C ASN A 154 -10.92 -17.15 5.91
N GLU A 155 -10.33 -18.31 6.21
CA GLU A 155 -9.06 -18.73 5.62
C GLU A 155 -9.13 -18.87 4.09
N GLU A 156 -10.28 -19.28 3.54
CA GLU A 156 -10.48 -19.41 2.10
C GLU A 156 -10.30 -18.07 1.39
N GLU A 157 -10.93 -17.01 1.89
CA GLU A 157 -10.80 -15.66 1.32
C GLU A 157 -9.40 -15.09 1.50
N TYR A 158 -8.79 -15.28 2.69
CA TYR A 158 -7.40 -14.89 2.92
C TYR A 158 -6.46 -15.55 1.90
N ASN A 159 -6.54 -16.87 1.76
CA ASN A 159 -5.70 -17.62 0.83
C ASN A 159 -5.95 -17.22 -0.62
N ARG A 160 -7.21 -16.96 -0.99
CA ARG A 160 -7.56 -16.48 -2.34
C ARG A 160 -6.91 -15.13 -2.64
N ARG A 161 -7.06 -14.13 -1.77
CA ARG A 161 -6.49 -12.78 -1.97
C ARG A 161 -4.96 -12.82 -2.01
N ILE A 162 -4.33 -13.61 -1.14
CA ILE A 162 -2.87 -13.80 -1.15
C ILE A 162 -2.43 -14.48 -2.45
N LEU A 163 -3.12 -15.52 -2.90
CA LEU A 163 -2.77 -16.19 -4.15
C LEU A 163 -2.88 -15.24 -5.35
N ASP A 164 -3.94 -14.42 -5.42
CA ASP A 164 -4.15 -13.47 -6.51
C ASP A 164 -2.97 -12.47 -6.64
N VAL A 165 -2.52 -11.88 -5.52
CA VAL A 165 -1.42 -10.89 -5.53
C VAL A 165 -0.06 -11.52 -5.80
N PHE A 166 0.19 -12.75 -5.31
CA PHE A 166 1.44 -13.47 -5.53
C PHE A 166 1.55 -14.01 -6.97
N ILE A 167 0.46 -14.52 -7.55
CA ILE A 167 0.43 -14.92 -8.97
C ILE A 167 0.68 -13.71 -9.84
N HIS A 168 -0.03 -12.60 -9.61
CA HIS A 168 0.20 -11.36 -10.36
C HIS A 168 1.66 -10.91 -10.26
N TYR A 169 2.26 -10.93 -9.06
CA TYR A 169 3.67 -10.56 -8.91
C TYR A 169 4.62 -11.50 -9.68
N GLY A 170 4.40 -12.81 -9.56
CA GLY A 170 5.21 -13.83 -10.21
C GLY A 170 5.14 -13.76 -11.74
N ASP A 171 3.96 -13.55 -12.30
CA ASP A 171 3.75 -13.49 -13.76
C ASP A 171 4.35 -12.23 -14.41
N ASN A 172 4.53 -11.14 -13.64
CA ASN A 172 4.92 -9.83 -14.17
C ASN A 172 6.34 -9.39 -13.80
N PHE A 173 6.92 -9.88 -12.70
CA PHE A 173 8.16 -9.32 -12.12
C PHE A 173 9.21 -10.36 -11.74
N LEU A 174 8.97 -11.66 -11.94
CA LEU A 174 9.95 -12.75 -11.73
C LEU A 174 10.24 -13.49 -13.05
#